data_AF-A0A2Z6S8L9-F1
#
_entry.id   AF-A0A2Z6S8L9-F1
#
_cell.length_a   1.000
_cell.length_b   1.000
_cell.length_c   1.000
_cell.angle_alpha   90.00
_cell.angle_beta   90.00
_cell.angle_gamma   90.00
#
_symmetry.space_group_name_H-M   'P 1'
#
loop_
_entity.id
_entity.type
_entity.pdbx_description
1 polymer ?
#
loop_
_entity_poly.entity_id
_entity_poly.type
_entity_poly.pdbx_seq_one_letter_code
_entity_poly.pdbx_strand_id
1 'polypeptide(L)'
;ERYEFRKKTINEDESLDQNEKEETIRLLGKRYDYDKIITNEGIKRICDYCNKERLAYSYCEHCVRNYLKEKFSNWTSEKSNIDNLIRKCQMETLGPNKIIEWIPYDNFQNIEYFTKGGFSNIYLAKWIKGHYIEWSSEEKQLKRNGMENVILKELESVESANRSWFEEAKSHLTISNKWVGIIQCYG
;
A
#
# COMPACT_ATOMS: atom_id res chain seq x y z
N GLU A 1 8.70 10.14 22.25
CA GLU A 1 10.14 10.41 22.43
C GLU A 1 10.97 10.16 21.16
N ARG A 2 11.02 8.94 20.62
CA ARG A 2 11.86 8.62 19.43
C ARG A 2 11.56 9.43 18.16
N TYR A 3 10.29 9.69 17.86
CA TYR A 3 9.89 10.46 16.67
C TYR A 3 10.38 11.91 16.73
N GLU A 4 10.10 12.60 17.85
CA GLU A 4 10.54 13.99 18.05
C GLU A 4 12.06 14.12 18.08
N PHE A 5 12.75 13.16 18.70
CA PHE A 5 14.22 13.10 18.67
C PHE A 5 14.75 13.03 17.22
N ARG A 6 14.24 12.10 16.41
CA ARG A 6 14.65 11.96 15.00
C ARG A 6 14.34 13.21 14.18
N LYS A 7 13.16 13.81 14.38
CA LYS A 7 12.78 15.04 13.70
C LYS A 7 13.74 16.19 14.05
N LYS A 8 14.12 16.31 15.33
CA LYS A 8 15.12 17.28 15.78
C LYS A 8 16.48 17.03 15.10
N THR A 9 16.96 15.79 15.09
CA THR A 9 18.22 15.43 14.42
C THR A 9 18.23 15.82 12.95
N ILE A 10 17.14 15.57 12.21
CA ILE A 10 17.03 15.95 10.79
C ILE A 10 17.12 17.47 10.61
N ASN A 11 16.44 18.25 11.45
CA ASN A 11 16.45 19.71 11.36
C ASN A 11 17.84 20.30 11.63
N GLU A 12 18.57 19.71 12.58
CA GLU A 12 19.92 20.12 12.98
C GLU A 12 21.02 19.61 12.04
N ASP A 13 20.70 18.73 11.08
CA ASP A 13 21.67 18.20 10.13
C ASP A 13 22.07 19.27 9.10
N GLU A 14 23.31 19.73 9.14
CA GLU A 14 23.84 20.75 8.23
C GLU A 14 24.17 20.20 6.83
N SER A 15 24.19 18.88 6.64
CA SER A 15 24.47 18.26 5.34
C SER A 15 23.25 18.20 4.42
N LEU A 16 22.04 18.36 4.98
CA LEU A 16 20.78 18.36 4.23
C LEU A 16 20.34 19.78 3.90
N ASP A 17 19.88 19.99 2.67
CA ASP A 17 19.16 21.20 2.32
C ASP A 17 17.73 21.22 2.90
N GLN A 18 17.04 22.35 2.76
CA GLN A 18 15.71 22.52 3.32
C GLN A 18 14.68 21.56 2.70
N ASN A 19 14.76 21.29 1.39
CA ASN A 19 13.84 20.39 0.71
C ASN A 19 14.07 18.93 1.15
N GLU A 20 15.33 18.53 1.30
CA GLU A 20 15.71 17.21 1.78
C GLU A 20 15.24 16.99 3.23
N LYS A 21 15.36 18.01 4.09
CA LYS A 21 14.85 17.97 5.46
C LYS A 21 13.34 17.78 5.48
N GLU A 22 12.61 18.58 4.71
CA GLU A 22 11.15 18.51 4.62
C GLU A 22 10.68 17.14 4.14
N GLU A 23 11.28 16.61 3.08
CA GLU A 23 10.95 15.29 2.55
C GLU A 23 11.28 14.18 3.54
N THR A 24 12.44 14.26 4.21
CA THR A 24 12.84 13.27 5.22
C THR A 24 11.88 13.26 6.41
N ILE A 25 11.47 14.44 6.89
CA ILE A 25 10.48 14.58 7.96
C ILE A 25 9.11 14.03 7.52
N ARG A 26 8.72 14.28 6.27
CA ARG A 26 7.47 13.75 5.71
C ARG A 26 7.48 12.22 5.69
N LEU A 27 8.57 11.60 5.22
CA LEU A 27 8.74 10.14 5.22
C LEU A 27 8.77 9.56 6.64
N LEU A 28 9.45 10.23 7.57
CA LEU A 28 9.45 9.87 8.99
C LEU A 28 8.04 9.93 9.59
N GLY A 29 7.26 10.95 9.24
CA GLY A 29 5.87 11.13 9.67
C GLY A 29 4.96 10.00 9.18
N LYS A 30 5.08 9.61 7.91
CA LYS A 30 4.32 8.46 7.35
C LYS A 30 4.60 7.17 8.12
N ARG A 31 5.88 6.90 8.40
CA ARG A 31 6.27 5.73 9.21
C ARG A 31 5.73 5.81 10.62
N TYR A 32 5.78 6.98 11.25
CA TYR A 32 5.29 7.16 12.60
C TYR A 32 3.78 6.94 12.71
N ASP A 33 3.00 7.44 11.74
CA ASP A 33 1.56 7.20 11.69
C ASP A 33 1.23 5.72 11.49
N TYR A 34 1.98 5.06 10.61
CA TYR A 34 1.87 3.62 10.41
C TYR A 34 2.14 2.82 11.70
N ASP A 35 3.23 3.15 12.39
CA ASP A 35 3.64 2.48 13.64
C ASP A 35 2.57 2.62 14.73
N LYS A 36 1.87 3.75 14.81
CA LYS A 36 0.74 3.93 15.75
C LYS A 36 -0.44 3.03 15.41
N ILE A 37 -0.83 2.96 14.13
CA ILE A 37 -1.98 2.16 13.71
C ILE A 37 -1.71 0.66 13.97
N ILE A 38 -0.50 0.18 13.65
CA ILE A 38 -0.16 -1.24 13.82
C ILE A 38 -0.03 -1.65 15.29
N THR A 39 0.51 -0.76 16.15
CA THR A 39 0.60 -1.00 17.60
C THR A 39 -0.70 -0.70 18.34
N ASN A 40 -1.61 0.05 17.69
CA ASN A 40 -2.80 0.62 18.31
C ASN A 40 -2.47 1.51 19.53
N GLU A 41 -1.31 2.18 19.49
CA GLU A 41 -0.80 3.03 20.56
C GLU A 41 -0.70 4.50 20.13
N GLY A 42 -0.86 5.39 21.10
CA GLY A 42 -0.72 6.84 20.93
C GLY A 42 -2.02 7.60 21.12
N ILE A 43 -1.95 8.91 20.88
CA ILE A 43 -3.08 9.82 21.07
C ILE A 43 -4.05 9.66 19.91
N LYS A 44 -5.27 9.19 20.22
CA LYS A 44 -6.38 9.17 19.29
C LYS A 44 -6.94 10.57 19.06
N ARG A 45 -7.43 10.81 17.86
CA ARG A 45 -8.05 12.08 17.45
C ARG A 45 -9.33 11.80 16.70
N ILE A 46 -10.32 12.69 16.79
CA ILE A 46 -11.51 12.59 15.96
C ILE A 46 -11.18 13.07 14.56
N CYS A 47 -11.60 12.34 13.54
CA CYS A 47 -11.52 12.77 12.16
C CYS A 47 -12.68 13.71 11.83
N ASP A 48 -12.36 14.92 11.37
CA ASP A 48 -13.37 15.94 11.04
C ASP A 48 -14.31 15.55 9.87
N TYR A 49 -13.91 14.56 9.07
CA TYR A 49 -14.69 14.13 7.90
C TYR A 49 -15.63 12.95 8.17
N CYS A 50 -15.22 12.00 9.01
CA CYS A 50 -16.01 10.79 9.27
C CYS A 50 -16.42 10.61 10.73
N ASN A 51 -16.03 11.52 11.62
CA ASN A 51 -16.32 11.52 13.05
C ASN A 51 -15.87 10.26 13.80
N LYS A 52 -14.94 9.49 13.23
CA LYS A 52 -14.33 8.32 13.90
C LYS A 52 -13.01 8.71 14.55
N GLU A 53 -12.68 8.01 15.62
CA GLU A 53 -11.33 8.04 16.19
C GLU A 53 -10.32 7.52 15.16
N ARG A 54 -9.19 8.22 15.02
CA ARG A 54 -8.06 7.84 14.18
C ARG A 54 -6.76 7.98 14.96
N LEU A 55 -5.77 7.17 14.60
CA LEU A 55 -4.42 7.21 15.20
C LEU A 55 -3.42 7.99 14.34
N ALA A 56 -3.52 7.87 13.01
CA ALA A 56 -2.68 8.62 12.10
C ALA A 56 -2.95 10.12 12.19
N TYR A 57 -1.89 10.92 12.09
CA TYR A 57 -1.96 12.37 12.02
C TYR A 57 -2.17 12.86 10.58
N SER A 58 -1.42 12.31 9.62
CA SER A 58 -1.38 12.77 8.23
C SER A 58 -2.57 12.31 7.37
N TYR A 59 -3.30 11.27 7.79
CA TYR A 59 -4.51 10.79 7.12
C TYR A 59 -5.49 10.18 8.13
N CYS A 60 -6.66 9.75 7.62
CA CYS A 60 -7.60 8.94 8.36
C CYS A 60 -7.76 7.57 7.68
N GLU A 61 -7.36 6.51 8.37
CA GLU A 61 -7.48 5.11 7.94
C GLU A 61 -8.92 4.73 7.60
N HIS A 62 -9.90 5.30 8.31
CA HIS A 62 -11.31 5.07 8.03
C HIS A 62 -11.78 5.76 6.74
N CYS A 63 -11.38 7.00 6.48
CA CYS A 63 -11.71 7.69 5.23
C CYS A 63 -11.10 6.97 4.03
N VAL A 64 -9.85 6.52 4.14
CA VAL A 64 -9.19 5.73 3.09
C VAL A 64 -9.95 4.43 2.82
N ARG A 65 -10.32 3.67 3.86
CA ARG A 65 -11.09 2.42 3.71
C ARG A 65 -12.47 2.66 3.10
N ASN A 66 -13.16 3.74 3.50
CA ASN A 66 -14.46 4.10 2.93
C ASN A 66 -14.34 4.44 1.43
N TYR A 67 -13.34 5.25 1.06
CA TYR A 67 -13.03 5.57 -0.34
C TYR A 67 -12.80 4.32 -1.19
N LEU A 68 -12.04 3.35 -0.66
CA LEU A 68 -11.81 2.07 -1.35
C LEU A 68 -13.10 1.26 -1.47
N LYS A 69 -13.90 1.19 -0.40
CA LYS A 69 -15.18 0.46 -0.37
C LYS A 69 -16.16 0.97 -1.42
N GLU A 70 -16.25 2.28 -1.62
CA GLU A 70 -17.09 2.90 -2.65
C GLU A 70 -16.70 2.46 -4.07
N LYS A 71 -15.45 2.03 -4.29
CA LYS A 71 -14.95 1.57 -5.58
C LYS A 71 -15.07 0.07 -5.81
N PHE A 72 -15.60 -0.71 -4.85
CA PHE A 72 -15.65 -2.17 -4.97
C PHE A 72 -16.51 -2.66 -6.14
N SER A 73 -17.48 -1.86 -6.58
CA SER A 73 -18.31 -2.15 -7.76
C SER A 73 -17.63 -1.79 -9.09
N ASN A 74 -16.51 -1.05 -9.05
CA ASN A 74 -15.87 -0.54 -10.27
C ASN A 74 -14.91 -1.56 -10.90
N TRP A 75 -14.69 -2.70 -10.25
CA TRP A 75 -13.80 -3.74 -10.74
C TRP A 75 -14.24 -5.13 -10.24
N THR A 76 -13.90 -6.15 -11.02
CA THR A 76 -13.94 -7.55 -10.64
C THR A 76 -12.84 -8.30 -11.40
N SER A 77 -12.30 -9.34 -10.79
CA SER A 77 -11.41 -10.30 -11.43
C SER A 77 -12.17 -11.44 -12.13
N GLU A 78 -13.51 -11.44 -12.07
CA GLU A 78 -14.37 -12.57 -12.43
C GLU A 78 -14.16 -13.82 -11.55
N LYS A 79 -13.32 -13.71 -10.51
CA LYS A 79 -13.02 -14.75 -9.52
C LYS A 79 -13.38 -14.25 -8.13
N SER A 80 -14.53 -14.66 -7.62
CA SER A 80 -15.08 -14.16 -6.35
C SER A 80 -14.14 -14.35 -5.14
N ASN A 81 -13.33 -15.40 -5.13
CA ASN A 81 -12.32 -15.62 -4.10
C ASN A 81 -11.19 -14.57 -4.12
N ILE A 82 -10.73 -14.16 -5.31
CA ILE A 82 -9.72 -13.10 -5.47
C ILE A 82 -10.33 -11.75 -5.09
N ASP A 83 -11.53 -11.45 -5.60
CA ASP A 83 -12.25 -10.21 -5.28
C ASP A 83 -12.43 -10.04 -3.76
N ASN A 84 -12.86 -11.10 -3.08
CA ASN A 84 -13.06 -11.10 -1.63
C ASN A 84 -11.74 -10.91 -0.87
N LEU A 85 -10.66 -11.53 -1.33
CA LEU A 85 -9.33 -11.38 -0.72
C LEU A 85 -8.83 -9.93 -0.83
N ILE A 86 -8.88 -9.35 -2.03
CA ILE A 86 -8.44 -7.97 -2.27
C ILE A 86 -9.30 -6.99 -1.47
N ARG A 87 -10.63 -7.13 -1.51
CA ARG A 87 -11.55 -6.27 -0.73
C ARG A 87 -11.28 -6.37 0.78
N LYS A 88 -10.99 -7.58 1.30
CA LYS A 88 -10.58 -7.76 2.70
C LYS A 88 -9.30 -6.99 3.01
N CYS A 89 -8.27 -7.13 2.18
CA CYS A 89 -7.01 -6.40 2.35
C CYS A 89 -7.21 -4.88 2.31
N GLN A 90 -8.08 -4.39 1.43
CA GLN A 90 -8.46 -2.97 1.36
C GLN A 90 -9.17 -2.48 2.62
N MET A 91 -10.06 -3.28 3.21
CA MET A 91 -10.74 -2.95 4.46
C MET A 91 -9.83 -2.99 5.70
N GLU A 92 -8.70 -3.71 5.62
CA GLU A 92 -7.68 -3.80 6.67
C GLU A 92 -6.49 -2.87 6.41
N THR A 93 -6.50 -2.07 5.35
CA THR A 93 -5.33 -1.24 4.99
C THR A 93 -4.95 -0.30 6.12
N LEU A 94 -3.64 -0.20 6.37
CA LEU A 94 -3.09 0.63 7.44
C LEU A 94 -2.80 2.04 6.96
N GLY A 95 -2.57 2.26 5.67
CA GLY A 95 -2.29 3.58 5.12
C GLY A 95 -2.23 3.60 3.59
N PRO A 96 -2.14 4.78 2.97
CA PRO A 96 -2.20 4.94 1.52
C PRO A 96 -1.19 4.09 0.74
N ASN A 97 0.07 4.04 1.19
CA ASN A 97 1.15 3.28 0.57
C ASN A 97 1.16 1.78 0.90
N LYS A 98 0.10 1.28 1.52
CA LYS A 98 -0.06 -0.13 1.94
C LYS A 98 -1.34 -0.76 1.39
N ILE A 99 -2.00 -0.06 0.47
CA ILE A 99 -3.22 -0.51 -0.16
C ILE A 99 -2.87 -1.62 -1.16
N ILE A 100 -3.54 -2.76 -0.99
CA ILE A 100 -3.63 -3.80 -2.02
C ILE A 100 -4.72 -3.42 -3.01
N GLU A 101 -4.42 -3.52 -4.30
CA GLU A 101 -5.27 -3.09 -5.40
C GLU A 101 -5.59 -4.25 -6.34
N TRP A 102 -6.78 -4.24 -6.91
CA TRP A 102 -6.97 -4.95 -8.18
C TRP A 102 -6.41 -4.06 -9.30
N ILE A 103 -5.45 -4.58 -10.06
CA ILE A 103 -4.77 -3.83 -11.12
C ILE A 103 -5.11 -4.48 -12.46
N PRO A 104 -5.95 -3.83 -13.29
CA PRO A 104 -6.20 -4.29 -14.66
C PRO A 104 -4.89 -4.45 -15.44
N TYR A 105 -4.78 -5.55 -16.18
CA TYR A 105 -3.57 -5.90 -16.92
C TYR A 105 -3.14 -4.82 -17.92
N ASP A 106 -4.11 -4.10 -18.51
CA ASP A 106 -3.88 -2.98 -19.44
C ASP A 106 -3.20 -1.75 -18.78
N ASN A 107 -3.07 -1.72 -17.45
CA ASN A 107 -2.27 -0.70 -16.77
C ASN A 107 -0.76 -0.99 -16.79
N PHE A 108 -0.33 -2.12 -17.36
CA PHE A 108 1.07 -2.48 -17.49
C PHE A 108 1.58 -2.26 -18.93
N GLN A 109 2.80 -1.74 -19.04
CA GLN A 109 3.51 -1.51 -20.30
C GLN A 109 4.88 -2.20 -20.26
N ASN A 110 5.46 -2.42 -21.43
CA ASN A 110 6.79 -2.99 -21.59
C ASN A 110 6.97 -4.27 -20.76
N ILE A 111 6.01 -5.20 -20.90
CA ILE A 111 6.03 -6.46 -20.17
C ILE A 111 7.07 -7.36 -20.84
N GLU A 112 8.14 -7.66 -20.12
CA GLU A 112 9.27 -8.42 -20.62
C GLU A 112 9.52 -9.61 -19.70
N TYR A 113 9.68 -10.81 -20.28
CA TYR A 113 10.06 -11.99 -19.51
C TYR A 113 11.44 -11.77 -18.89
N PHE A 114 11.56 -12.05 -17.59
CA PHE A 114 12.80 -11.92 -16.84
C PHE A 114 13.44 -13.28 -16.56
N THR A 115 12.71 -14.16 -15.88
CA THR A 115 13.21 -15.48 -15.49
C THR A 115 12.07 -16.41 -15.07
N LYS A 116 12.38 -17.69 -14.91
CA LYS A 116 11.49 -18.67 -14.28
C LYS A 116 11.92 -18.84 -12.82
N GLY A 117 11.02 -18.51 -11.90
CA GLY A 117 11.15 -18.83 -10.48
C GLY A 117 10.84 -20.32 -10.21
N GLY A 118 10.62 -20.67 -8.95
CA GLY A 118 10.30 -22.06 -8.58
C GLY A 118 9.11 -22.65 -9.35
N PHE A 119 7.97 -21.94 -9.35
CA PHE A 119 6.72 -22.38 -9.98
C PHE A 119 6.01 -21.27 -10.78
N SER A 120 6.73 -20.23 -11.17
CA SER A 120 6.16 -19.03 -11.78
C SER A 120 7.10 -18.43 -12.79
N ASN A 121 6.56 -17.94 -13.90
CA ASN A 121 7.30 -17.01 -14.75
C ASN A 121 7.28 -15.62 -14.08
N ILE A 122 8.41 -14.95 -14.16
CA ILE A 122 8.62 -13.61 -13.60
C ILE A 122 8.86 -12.66 -14.76
N TYR A 123 8.16 -11.53 -14.74
CA TYR A 123 8.25 -10.50 -15.77
C TYR A 123 8.59 -9.16 -15.12
N LEU A 124 9.30 -8.32 -15.87
CA LEU A 124 9.43 -6.89 -15.57
C LEU A 124 8.34 -6.15 -16.33
N ALA A 125 7.78 -5.11 -15.73
CA ALA A 125 6.80 -4.25 -16.38
C ALA A 125 6.86 -2.83 -15.82
N LYS A 126 6.25 -1.89 -16.55
CA LYS A 126 5.95 -0.53 -16.07
C LYS A 126 4.47 -0.43 -15.72
N TRP A 127 4.15 -0.13 -14.47
CA TRP A 127 2.79 0.18 -14.06
C TRP A 127 2.51 1.66 -14.29
N ILE A 128 1.63 1.99 -15.25
CA ILE A 128 1.37 3.36 -15.72
C ILE A 128 0.96 4.30 -14.58
N LYS A 129 0.09 3.82 -13.70
CA LYS A 129 -0.50 4.62 -12.63
C LYS A 129 0.31 4.59 -11.34
N GLY A 130 1.04 3.50 -11.11
CA GLY A 130 1.73 3.21 -9.86
C GLY A 130 0.83 3.12 -8.63
N HIS A 131 1.44 2.77 -7.51
CA HIS A 131 0.79 2.63 -6.22
C HIS A 131 0.33 3.97 -5.65
N TYR A 132 -0.60 3.90 -4.70
CA TYR A 132 -1.02 5.06 -3.92
C TYR A 132 0.07 5.51 -2.93
N ILE A 133 0.30 6.82 -2.81
CA ILE A 133 1.37 7.37 -1.95
C ILE A 133 0.84 8.22 -0.79
N GLU A 134 -0.37 8.76 -0.93
CA GLU A 134 -0.93 9.74 0.00
C GLU A 134 -2.45 9.83 -0.10
N TRP A 135 -3.09 10.24 0.99
CA TRP A 135 -4.49 10.62 1.04
C TRP A 135 -4.62 12.15 1.06
N SER A 136 -5.33 12.70 0.09
CA SER A 136 -5.68 14.12 0.03
C SER A 136 -6.99 14.34 0.78
N SER A 137 -6.93 14.98 1.95
CA SER A 137 -8.13 15.25 2.76
C SER A 137 -9.04 16.30 2.13
N GLU A 138 -8.47 17.28 1.44
CA GLU A 138 -9.19 18.35 0.75
C GLU A 138 -10.00 17.80 -0.43
N GLU A 139 -9.32 17.05 -1.30
CA GLU A 139 -9.93 16.47 -2.51
C GLU A 139 -10.66 15.15 -2.24
N LYS A 140 -10.52 14.61 -1.02
CA LYS A 140 -11.05 13.30 -0.59
C LYS A 140 -10.67 12.17 -1.54
N GLN A 141 -9.42 12.16 -2.01
CA GLN A 141 -8.91 11.19 -2.97
C GLN A 141 -7.50 10.70 -2.64
N LEU A 142 -7.17 9.51 -3.13
CA LEU A 142 -5.81 8.98 -3.04
C LEU A 142 -4.96 9.49 -4.20
N LYS A 143 -3.76 10.00 -3.87
CA LYS A 143 -2.73 10.38 -4.85
C LYS A 143 -1.87 9.18 -5.21
N ARG A 144 -1.50 9.08 -6.49
CA ARG A 144 -0.66 7.99 -7.01
C ARG A 144 0.78 8.45 -7.25
N ASN A 145 1.70 7.49 -7.19
CA ASN A 145 3.12 7.71 -7.48
C ASN A 145 3.37 8.13 -8.94
N GLY A 146 2.49 7.71 -9.85
CA GLY A 146 2.76 7.78 -11.29
C GLY A 146 3.51 6.54 -11.76
N MET A 147 4.07 6.60 -12.97
CA MET A 147 4.67 5.43 -13.61
C MET A 147 5.82 4.84 -12.78
N GLU A 148 5.78 3.55 -12.52
CA GLU A 148 6.82 2.84 -11.76
C GLU A 148 7.15 1.47 -12.34
N ASN A 149 8.38 1.00 -12.10
CA ASN A 149 8.80 -0.34 -12.49
C ASN A 149 8.29 -1.36 -11.45
N VAL A 150 7.73 -2.45 -11.93
CA VAL A 150 7.18 -3.53 -11.10
C VAL A 150 7.64 -4.89 -11.61
N ILE A 151 7.54 -5.88 -10.71
CA ILE A 151 7.72 -7.30 -11.03
C ILE A 151 6.34 -7.93 -11.07
N LEU A 152 6.01 -8.61 -12.18
CA LEU A 152 4.81 -9.44 -12.29
C LEU A 152 5.22 -10.90 -12.10
N LYS A 153 4.53 -11.58 -11.19
CA LYS A 153 4.69 -13.03 -10.97
C LYS A 153 3.46 -13.73 -11.52
N GLU A 154 3.64 -14.50 -12.59
CA GLU A 154 2.56 -15.30 -13.16
C GLU A 154 2.24 -16.50 -12.26
N LEU A 155 0.96 -16.73 -12.04
CA LEU A 155 0.49 -17.89 -11.27
C LEU A 155 0.06 -18.96 -12.26
N GLU A 156 0.84 -20.04 -12.37
CA GLU A 156 0.55 -21.15 -13.28
C GLU A 156 -0.78 -21.81 -12.88
N SER A 157 -1.72 -21.91 -13.82
CA SER A 157 -3.03 -22.53 -13.59
C SER A 157 -2.92 -24.06 -13.57
N VAL A 158 -2.23 -24.63 -12.59
CA VAL A 158 -2.21 -26.09 -12.45
C VAL A 158 -3.52 -26.48 -11.77
N GLU A 159 -4.33 -27.34 -12.40
CA GLU A 159 -5.64 -27.79 -11.87
C GLU A 159 -5.56 -28.36 -10.45
N SER A 160 -4.37 -28.83 -10.02
CA SER A 160 -4.05 -29.27 -8.66
C SER A 160 -3.42 -28.19 -7.75
N ALA A 161 -2.87 -27.10 -8.32
CA ALA A 161 -2.21 -26.01 -7.59
C ALA A 161 -3.18 -24.93 -7.08
N ASN A 162 -4.48 -25.05 -7.39
CA ASN A 162 -5.49 -24.01 -7.13
C ASN A 162 -5.60 -23.59 -5.65
N ARG A 163 -5.17 -24.44 -4.71
CA ARG A 163 -5.05 -24.09 -3.28
C ARG A 163 -3.68 -23.49 -2.92
N SER A 164 -2.60 -24.04 -3.46
CA SER A 164 -1.23 -23.66 -3.05
C SER A 164 -0.89 -22.22 -3.41
N TRP A 165 -1.19 -21.79 -4.64
CA TRP A 165 -0.92 -20.43 -5.07
C TRP A 165 -1.80 -19.42 -4.34
N PHE A 166 -3.08 -19.77 -4.10
CA PHE A 166 -4.03 -18.86 -3.46
C PHE A 166 -3.66 -18.62 -2.00
N GLU A 167 -3.20 -19.64 -1.28
CA GLU A 167 -2.68 -19.47 0.07
C GLU A 167 -1.36 -18.71 0.10
N GLU A 168 -0.48 -18.89 -0.89
CA GLU A 168 0.73 -18.06 -1.03
C GLU A 168 0.37 -16.58 -1.25
N ALA A 169 -0.48 -16.28 -2.24
CA ALA A 169 -0.93 -14.92 -2.54
C ALA A 169 -1.62 -14.29 -1.33
N LYS A 170 -2.55 -15.00 -0.69
CA LYS A 170 -3.22 -14.55 0.53
C LYS A 170 -2.25 -14.27 1.66
N SER A 171 -1.28 -15.15 1.88
CA SER A 171 -0.24 -14.96 2.90
C SER A 171 0.59 -13.70 2.59
N HIS A 172 1.09 -13.58 1.36
CA HIS A 172 1.93 -12.45 0.97
C HIS A 172 1.18 -11.13 1.04
N LEU A 173 -0.04 -11.04 0.47
CA LEU A 173 -0.89 -9.83 0.52
C LEU A 173 -1.22 -9.39 1.95
N THR A 174 -1.46 -10.34 2.85
CA THR A 174 -1.81 -10.06 4.25
C THR A 174 -0.60 -9.63 5.09
N ILE A 175 0.61 -10.06 4.72
CA ILE A 175 1.83 -9.78 5.49
C ILE A 175 2.54 -8.54 4.94
N SER A 176 2.60 -8.35 3.61
CA SER A 176 3.33 -7.25 2.98
C SER A 176 2.73 -5.88 3.28
N ASN A 177 1.41 -5.81 3.46
CA ASN A 177 0.73 -4.59 3.87
C ASN A 177 0.93 -4.25 5.37
N LYS A 178 1.46 -5.19 6.17
CA LYS A 178 1.69 -5.06 7.63
C LYS A 178 3.16 -4.94 8.02
N TRP A 179 4.10 -5.44 7.23
CA TRP A 179 5.51 -5.48 7.64
C TRP A 179 6.45 -4.87 6.61
N VAL A 180 7.21 -3.86 7.05
CA VAL A 180 8.17 -3.13 6.19
C VAL A 180 9.37 -3.97 5.75
N GLY A 181 9.66 -5.09 6.43
CA GLY A 181 10.74 -6.02 6.07
C GLY A 181 10.35 -7.04 5.00
N ILE A 182 9.09 -7.05 4.57
CA ILE A 182 8.58 -7.95 3.55
C ILE A 182 8.40 -7.17 2.26
N ILE A 183 8.79 -7.77 1.14
CA ILE A 183 8.64 -7.15 -0.18
C ILE A 183 7.17 -6.75 -0.39
N GLN A 184 6.94 -5.50 -0.78
CA GLN A 184 5.59 -4.98 -0.96
C GLN A 184 4.92 -5.69 -2.13
N CYS A 185 3.78 -6.33 -1.88
CA CYS A 185 2.85 -6.75 -2.91
C CYS A 185 1.79 -5.65 -3.10
N TYR A 186 1.45 -5.31 -4.35
CA TYR A 186 0.51 -4.24 -4.67
C TYR A 186 -0.86 -4.75 -5.09
N GLY A 187 -0.99 -6.02 -5.51
CA GLY A 187 -2.20 -6.58 -6.08
C GLY A 187 -2.00 -8.02 -6.53
#